data_AF-A0A5J4Q4Q8-F1
#
_entry.id   AF-A0A5J4Q4Q8-F1
#
_cell.length_a   1.000
_cell.length_b   1.000
_cell.length_c   1.000
_cell.angle_alpha   90.00
_cell.angle_beta   90.00
_cell.angle_gamma   90.00
#
_symmetry.space_group_name_H-M   'P 1'
#
loop_
_entity.id
_entity.type
_entity.pdbx_description
1 polymer ?
#
loop_
_entity_poly.entity_id
_entity_poly.type
_entity_poly.pdbx_seq_one_letter_code
_entity_poly.pdbx_strand_id
1 'polypeptide(L)'
;MCVYYEDFDINADYSNPNPNAKPFELTVGRETEKNVSPDDYDYYKQLFETSVCPICNAKFTYDNPPSLDRQDNDLPHTKENCLPACISCNIAHANRDPKITSLHIKMRQYAIKHNLPMTISDERVYKLLRECITGGLAA
;
A
#
# COMPACT_ATOMS: atom_id res chain seq x y z
N MET A 1 19.77 -2.79 19.29
CA MET A 1 19.08 -1.49 19.44
C MET A 1 17.65 -1.69 18.95
N CYS A 2 16.69 -1.78 19.85
CA CYS A 2 15.28 -1.94 19.49
C CYS A 2 14.79 -0.59 18.96
N VAL A 3 14.54 -0.49 17.66
CA VAL A 3 13.85 0.65 17.06
C VAL A 3 12.40 0.57 17.52
N TYR A 4 12.02 1.43 18.46
CA TYR A 4 10.63 1.68 18.77
C TYR A 4 10.06 2.46 17.58
N TYR A 5 9.28 1.79 16.74
CA TYR A 5 8.50 2.49 15.73
C TYR A 5 7.38 3.22 16.46
N GLU A 6 7.26 4.53 16.24
CA GLU A 6 6.14 5.30 16.77
C GLU A 6 4.84 4.83 16.10
N ASP A 7 3.80 4.63 16.92
CA ASP A 7 2.48 4.28 16.41
C ASP A 7 1.95 5.42 15.54
N PHE A 8 1.16 5.08 14.52
CA PHE A 8 0.50 6.09 13.69
C PHE A 8 -0.54 6.84 14.53
N ASP A 9 -0.35 8.15 14.72
CA ASP A 9 -1.33 9.00 15.39
C ASP A 9 -2.34 9.56 14.40
N ILE A 10 -3.49 8.90 14.31
CA ILE A 10 -4.59 9.31 13.43
C ILE A 10 -5.10 10.75 13.70
N ASN A 11 -4.82 11.31 14.88
CA ASN A 11 -5.23 12.68 15.22
C ASN A 11 -4.19 13.74 14.85
N ALA A 12 -3.01 13.34 14.34
CA ALA A 12 -1.98 14.27 13.93
C ALA A 12 -2.36 14.99 12.63
N ASP A 13 -1.89 16.23 12.48
CA ASP A 13 -2.06 16.99 11.25
C ASP A 13 -1.05 16.52 10.20
N TYR A 14 -1.52 15.76 9.23
CA TYR A 14 -0.75 15.28 8.08
C TYR A 14 -0.92 16.16 6.83
N SER A 15 -1.44 17.38 6.97
CA SER A 15 -1.56 18.33 5.87
C SER A 15 -0.20 18.53 5.21
N ASN A 16 -0.13 18.37 3.88
CA ASN A 16 1.10 18.56 3.14
C ASN A 16 1.46 20.06 3.12
N PRO A 17 2.54 20.50 3.79
CA PRO A 17 2.90 21.91 3.87
C PRO A 17 3.50 22.44 2.57
N ASN A 18 3.76 21.58 1.58
CA ASN A 18 4.34 21.98 0.30
C ASN A 18 3.31 22.76 -0.55
N PRO A 19 3.54 24.05 -0.83
CA PRO A 19 2.63 24.86 -1.64
C PRO A 19 2.55 24.40 -3.11
N ASN A 20 3.50 23.58 -3.57
CA ASN A 20 3.50 22.99 -4.90
C ASN A 20 2.88 21.59 -4.96
N ALA A 21 2.32 21.09 -3.85
CA ALA A 21 1.60 19.83 -3.86
C ALA A 21 0.44 19.91 -4.87
N LYS A 22 0.33 18.93 -5.76
CA LYS A 22 -0.79 18.90 -6.71
C LYS A 22 -2.10 18.83 -5.92
N PRO A 23 -3.07 19.74 -6.18
CA PRO A 23 -4.38 19.63 -5.57
C PRO A 23 -5.00 18.29 -5.97
N PHE A 24 -5.82 17.73 -5.09
CA PHE A 24 -6.60 16.55 -5.41
C PHE A 24 -7.60 16.91 -6.52
N GLU A 25 -7.33 16.45 -7.75
CA GLU A 25 -8.24 16.61 -8.86
C GLU A 25 -9.28 15.49 -8.84
N LEU A 26 -10.54 15.86 -8.56
CA LEU A 26 -11.67 14.98 -8.79
C LEU A 26 -11.71 14.63 -10.28
N THR A 27 -11.52 13.36 -10.59
CA THR A 27 -11.67 12.87 -11.97
C THR A 27 -13.13 13.02 -12.38
N VAL A 28 -13.35 13.82 -13.43
CA VAL A 28 -14.68 14.12 -13.97
C VAL A 28 -15.41 12.80 -14.28
N GLY A 29 -16.54 12.56 -13.62
CA GLY A 29 -17.42 11.40 -13.87
C GLY A 29 -17.49 10.33 -12.78
N ARG A 30 -16.76 10.45 -11.66
CA ARG A 30 -16.89 9.51 -10.53
C ARG A 30 -18.01 9.93 -9.57
N GLU A 31 -18.87 9.00 -9.14
CA GLU A 31 -19.81 9.24 -8.03
C GLU A 31 -19.01 9.51 -6.75
N THR A 32 -19.28 10.64 -6.09
CA THR A 32 -18.60 11.04 -4.83
C THR A 32 -19.54 11.19 -3.64
N GLU A 33 -20.85 11.19 -3.86
CA GLU A 33 -21.87 11.42 -2.81
C GLU A 33 -21.85 10.35 -1.71
N LYS A 34 -21.38 9.15 -2.03
CA LYS A 34 -21.30 8.00 -1.12
C LYS A 34 -19.89 7.74 -0.60
N ASN A 35 -18.97 8.67 -0.77
CA ASN A 35 -17.62 8.51 -0.23
C ASN A 35 -17.65 8.53 1.31
N VAL A 36 -16.58 8.00 1.91
CA VAL A 36 -16.30 8.07 3.33
C VAL A 36 -16.55 9.47 3.87
N SER A 37 -17.23 9.55 5.01
CA SER A 37 -17.56 10.80 5.67
C SER A 37 -16.87 10.91 7.05
N PRO A 38 -16.89 12.09 7.69
CA PRO A 38 -16.43 12.23 9.07
C PRO A 38 -17.16 11.30 10.06
N ASP A 39 -18.41 10.91 9.77
CA ASP A 39 -19.17 9.98 10.62
C ASP A 39 -18.58 8.56 10.62
N ASP A 40 -17.73 8.24 9.63
CA ASP A 40 -17.04 6.97 9.52
C ASP A 40 -15.70 6.94 10.28
N TYR A 41 -15.33 8.03 10.95
CA TYR A 41 -14.03 8.19 11.60
C TYR A 41 -13.71 7.06 12.57
N ASP A 42 -14.60 6.78 13.53
CA ASP A 42 -14.36 5.76 14.57
C ASP A 42 -14.20 4.36 13.97
N TYR A 43 -14.92 4.07 12.89
CA TYR A 43 -14.81 2.80 12.17
C TYR A 43 -13.41 2.64 11.57
N TYR A 44 -12.92 3.65 10.84
CA TYR A 44 -11.60 3.57 10.20
C TYR A 44 -10.45 3.65 11.21
N LYS A 45 -10.62 4.41 12.29
CA LYS A 45 -9.68 4.43 13.42
C LYS A 45 -9.50 3.02 13.99
N GLN A 46 -10.60 2.36 14.35
CA GLN A 46 -10.55 0.99 14.85
C GLN A 46 -9.98 0.01 13.81
N LEU A 47 -10.33 0.20 12.53
CA LEU A 47 -9.81 -0.63 11.44
C LEU A 47 -8.28 -0.54 11.37
N PHE A 48 -7.70 0.66 11.38
CA PHE A 48 -6.24 0.83 11.31
C PHE A 48 -5.52 0.35 12.58
N GLU A 49 -6.12 0.52 13.77
CA GLU A 49 -5.54 0.03 15.03
C GLU A 49 -5.50 -1.50 15.14
N THR A 50 -6.51 -2.19 14.58
CA THR A 50 -6.69 -3.64 14.75
C THR A 50 -6.18 -4.47 13.57
N SER A 51 -5.92 -3.83 12.42
CA SER A 51 -5.53 -4.54 11.19
C SER A 51 -4.07 -4.33 10.79
N VAL A 52 -3.66 -5.05 9.76
CA VAL A 52 -2.38 -4.88 9.07
C VAL A 52 -2.67 -4.67 7.59
N CYS A 53 -1.71 -4.11 6.86
CA CYS A 53 -1.85 -3.99 5.40
C CYS A 53 -1.96 -5.38 4.75
N PRO A 54 -3.04 -5.73 4.02
CA PRO A 54 -3.19 -7.04 3.39
C PRO A 54 -2.12 -7.36 2.32
N ILE A 55 -1.55 -6.32 1.72
CA ILE A 55 -0.57 -6.44 0.63
C ILE A 55 0.79 -6.85 1.16
N CYS A 56 1.25 -6.21 2.25
CA CYS A 56 2.61 -6.35 2.77
C CYS A 56 2.68 -6.97 4.19
N ASN A 57 1.52 -7.17 4.82
CA ASN A 57 1.34 -7.74 6.16
C ASN A 57 2.04 -6.97 7.30
N ALA A 58 2.40 -5.70 7.07
CA ALA A 58 2.98 -4.83 8.09
C ALA A 58 1.89 -4.07 8.85
N LYS A 59 2.14 -3.81 10.14
CA LYS A 59 1.32 -2.90 10.95
C LYS A 59 1.44 -1.47 10.42
N PHE A 60 0.39 -0.69 10.65
CA PHE A 60 0.41 0.74 10.39
C PHE A 60 1.16 1.45 11.51
N THR A 61 2.12 2.28 11.15
CA THR A 61 2.99 3.03 12.06
C THR A 61 3.22 4.42 11.47
N TYR A 62 3.87 5.32 12.20
CA TYR A 62 4.25 6.63 11.67
C TYR A 62 5.05 6.53 10.35
N ASP A 63 6.03 5.62 10.29
CA ASP A 63 6.86 5.38 9.10
C ASP A 63 6.15 4.53 8.02
N ASN A 64 5.07 3.83 8.39
CA ASN A 64 4.25 3.03 7.48
C ASN A 64 2.78 3.46 7.56
N PRO A 65 2.47 4.68 7.12
CA PRO A 65 1.14 5.27 7.31
C PRO A 65 0.06 4.50 6.54
N PRO A 66 -1.15 4.37 7.12
CA PRO A 66 -2.30 3.77 6.46
C PRO A 66 -2.88 4.68 5.36
N SER A 67 -3.67 4.07 4.50
CA SER A 67 -4.51 4.67 3.46
C SER A 67 -5.69 3.73 3.18
N LEU A 68 -6.69 4.22 2.45
CA LEU A 68 -7.78 3.40 1.92
C LEU A 68 -7.50 3.05 0.47
N ASP A 69 -7.47 1.76 0.16
CA ASP A 69 -7.39 1.24 -1.21
C ASP A 69 -8.74 0.71 -1.65
N ARG A 70 -9.16 1.04 -2.88
CA ARG A 70 -10.44 0.61 -3.42
C ARG A 70 -10.28 -0.76 -4.06
N GLN A 71 -11.17 -1.68 -3.74
CA GLN A 71 -11.24 -2.98 -4.39
C GLN A 71 -11.70 -2.83 -5.85
N ASP A 72 -12.71 -2.00 -6.07
CA ASP A 72 -13.17 -1.58 -7.38
C ASP A 72 -12.91 -0.09 -7.61
N ASN A 73 -12.11 0.20 -8.63
CA ASN A 73 -11.70 1.56 -8.99
C ASN A 73 -12.81 2.38 -9.66
N ASP A 74 -13.88 1.75 -10.11
CA ASP A 74 -15.05 2.41 -10.70
C ASP A 74 -16.11 2.74 -9.64
N LEU A 75 -15.98 2.19 -8.43
CA LEU A 75 -16.88 2.46 -7.30
C LEU A 75 -16.34 3.58 -6.36
N PRO A 76 -17.23 4.26 -5.62
CA PRO A 76 -16.86 5.25 -4.61
C PRO A 76 -16.08 4.63 -3.44
N HIS A 77 -15.49 5.48 -2.60
CA HIS A 77 -14.83 5.05 -1.37
C HIS A 77 -15.88 4.76 -0.30
N THR A 78 -16.45 3.56 -0.26
CA THR A 78 -17.36 3.10 0.80
C THR A 78 -16.66 2.12 1.74
N LYS A 79 -17.25 1.82 2.92
CA LYS A 79 -16.71 0.83 3.86
C LYS A 79 -16.56 -0.56 3.24
N GLU A 80 -17.47 -0.91 2.33
CA GLU A 80 -17.50 -2.21 1.67
C GLU A 80 -16.51 -2.29 0.51
N ASN A 81 -16.20 -1.15 -0.14
CA ASN A 81 -15.27 -1.09 -1.26
C ASN A 81 -13.82 -0.81 -0.82
N CYS A 82 -13.60 -0.19 0.33
CA CYS A 82 -12.27 0.20 0.81
C CYS A 82 -11.64 -0.85 1.74
N LEU A 83 -10.37 -1.16 1.50
CA LEU A 83 -9.52 -1.95 2.41
C LEU A 83 -8.37 -1.08 2.95
N PRO A 84 -7.88 -1.36 4.17
CA PRO A 84 -6.75 -0.61 4.72
C PRO A 84 -5.47 -1.06 4.00
N ALA A 85 -4.68 -0.11 3.50
CA ALA A 85 -3.40 -0.40 2.84
C ALA A 85 -2.35 0.62 3.22
N CYS A 86 -1.07 0.22 3.26
CA CYS A 86 0.00 1.17 3.50
C CYS A 86 0.13 2.13 2.30
N ILE A 87 0.46 3.41 2.50
CA ILE A 87 0.55 4.38 1.38
C ILE A 87 1.44 3.86 0.26
N SER A 88 2.61 3.31 0.62
CA SER A 88 3.54 2.76 -0.38
C SER A 88 2.98 1.56 -1.14
N CYS A 89 2.20 0.71 -0.46
CA CYS A 89 1.54 -0.45 -1.03
C CYS A 89 0.44 -0.03 -2.01
N ASN A 90 -0.39 0.93 -1.62
CA ASN A 90 -1.48 1.48 -2.42
C ASN A 90 -0.94 2.09 -3.73
N ILE A 91 0.12 2.90 -3.64
CA ILE A 91 0.80 3.47 -4.82
C ILE A 91 1.39 2.38 -5.71
N ALA A 92 2.04 1.37 -5.13
CA ALA A 92 2.63 0.28 -5.89
C ALA A 92 1.57 -0.59 -6.57
N HIS A 93 0.41 -0.76 -5.95
CA HIS A 93 -0.72 -1.54 -6.45
C HIS A 93 -1.45 -0.88 -7.63
N ALA A 94 -1.31 0.43 -7.80
CA ALA A 94 -1.98 1.24 -8.81
C ALA A 94 -2.13 0.54 -10.19
N ASN A 95 -3.35 0.06 -10.48
CA ASN A 95 -3.76 -0.63 -11.71
C ASN A 95 -2.87 -1.80 -12.18
N ARG A 96 -2.02 -2.36 -11.32
CA ARG A 96 -1.16 -3.51 -11.63
C ARG A 96 -1.80 -4.79 -11.13
N ASP A 97 -1.30 -5.95 -11.58
CA ASP A 97 -1.78 -7.23 -11.07
C ASP A 97 -1.53 -7.32 -9.54
N PRO A 98 -2.58 -7.57 -8.73
CA PRO A 98 -2.48 -7.58 -7.27
C PRO A 98 -1.49 -8.59 -6.74
N LYS A 99 -1.45 -9.78 -7.36
CA LYS A 99 -0.64 -10.91 -6.89
C LYS A 99 0.83 -10.68 -7.23
N ILE A 100 1.12 -10.21 -8.45
CA ILE A 100 2.48 -9.86 -8.88
C ILE A 100 3.02 -8.71 -8.04
N THR A 101 2.21 -7.68 -7.81
CA THR A 101 2.64 -6.52 -7.02
C THR A 101 2.87 -6.89 -5.55
N SER A 102 1.96 -7.65 -4.93
CA SER A 102 2.15 -8.14 -3.56
C SER A 102 3.41 -8.99 -3.43
N LEU A 103 3.67 -9.89 -4.38
CA LEU A 103 4.89 -10.71 -4.38
C LEU A 103 6.15 -9.85 -4.44
N HIS A 104 6.22 -8.88 -5.36
CA HIS A 104 7.36 -7.97 -5.45
C HIS A 104 7.59 -7.17 -4.17
N ILE A 105 6.53 -6.64 -3.55
CA ILE A 105 6.62 -5.91 -2.27
C ILE A 105 7.20 -6.82 -1.18
N LYS A 106 6.67 -8.04 -1.05
CA LYS A 106 7.15 -9.02 -0.05
C LYS A 106 8.60 -9.41 -0.29
N MET A 107 9.00 -9.64 -1.55
CA MET A 107 10.39 -9.90 -1.90
C MET A 107 11.30 -8.72 -1.55
N ARG A 108 10.83 -7.48 -1.74
CA ARG A 108 11.55 -6.25 -1.37
C ARG A 108 11.74 -6.13 0.12
N GLN A 109 10.68 -6.34 0.88
CA GLN A 109 10.75 -6.34 2.34
C GLN A 109 11.72 -7.41 2.86
N TYR A 110 11.67 -8.62 2.29
CA TYR A 110 12.61 -9.69 2.62
C TYR A 110 14.06 -9.28 2.35
N ALA A 111 14.34 -8.76 1.15
CA ALA A 111 15.70 -8.34 0.79
C ALA A 111 16.22 -7.25 1.74
N ILE A 112 15.41 -6.22 2.04
CA ILE A 112 15.78 -5.17 3.00
C ILE A 112 16.03 -5.75 4.38
N LYS A 113 15.14 -6.62 4.89
CA LYS A 113 15.26 -7.25 6.22
C LYS A 113 16.52 -8.08 6.38
N HIS A 114 17.00 -8.68 5.30
CA HIS A 114 18.18 -9.54 5.29
C HIS A 114 19.42 -8.87 4.70
N ASN A 115 19.40 -7.55 4.50
CA ASN A 115 20.47 -6.76 3.90
C ASN A 115 20.95 -7.32 2.54
N LEU A 116 20.03 -7.90 1.78
CA LEU A 116 20.31 -8.44 0.45
C LEU A 116 20.18 -7.32 -0.60
N PRO A 117 21.08 -7.28 -1.59
CA PRO A 117 20.95 -6.36 -2.71
C PRO A 117 19.71 -6.74 -3.52
N MET A 118 18.75 -5.81 -3.62
CA MET A 118 17.62 -5.94 -4.53
C MET A 118 17.95 -5.23 -5.85
N THR A 119 18.39 -6.00 -6.84
CA THR A 119 18.81 -5.49 -8.15
C THR A 119 17.68 -5.39 -9.18
N ILE A 120 16.49 -5.94 -8.89
CA ILE A 120 15.40 -6.06 -9.86
C ILE A 120 14.21 -5.21 -9.41
N SER A 121 14.09 -4.03 -10.01
CA SER A 121 12.98 -3.08 -9.80
C SER A 121 11.96 -3.06 -10.94
N ASP A 122 12.25 -3.75 -12.05
CA ASP A 122 11.41 -3.78 -13.26
C ASP A 122 10.75 -5.16 -13.44
N GLU A 123 9.42 -5.15 -13.60
CA GLU A 123 8.60 -6.36 -13.76
C GLU A 123 8.97 -7.18 -15.01
N ARG A 124 9.42 -6.52 -16.08
CA ARG A 124 9.87 -7.20 -17.31
C ARG A 124 11.17 -7.93 -17.05
N VAL A 125 12.08 -7.34 -16.28
CA VAL A 125 13.34 -7.99 -15.88
C VAL A 125 13.04 -9.21 -14.99
N TYR A 126 12.05 -9.12 -14.08
CA TYR A 126 11.60 -10.28 -13.30
C TYR A 126 11.04 -11.40 -14.18
N LYS A 127 10.13 -11.10 -15.13
CA LYS A 127 9.55 -12.09 -16.05
C LYS A 127 10.63 -12.77 -16.91
N LEU A 128 11.56 -11.98 -17.44
CA LEU A 128 12.64 -12.46 -18.28
C LEU A 128 13.62 -13.35 -17.50
N LEU A 129 13.96 -12.98 -16.26
CA LEU A 129 14.76 -13.83 -15.38
C LEU A 129 14.04 -15.12 -15.01
N ARG A 130 12.73 -15.09 -14.74
CA ARG A 130 11.93 -16.28 -14.43
C ARG A 130 11.87 -17.25 -15.62
N GLU A 131 11.68 -16.74 -16.83
CA GLU A 131 11.70 -17.55 -18.06
C GLU A 131 13.08 -18.13 -18.34
N CYS A 132 14.15 -17.42 -17.96
CA CYS A 132 15.53 -17.92 -18.09
C CYS A 132 15.97 -18.88 -16.97
N ILE A 133 15.24 -18.99 -15.86
CA ILE A 133 15.47 -20.03 -14.85
C ILE A 133 14.81 -21.32 -15.33
N THR A 134 15.44 -21.98 -16.30
CA THR A 134 15.15 -23.37 -16.67
C THR A 134 16.31 -24.24 -16.21
N GLY A 135 16.13 -24.96 -15.10
CA GLY A 135 17.11 -25.92 -14.59
C GLY A 135 17.40 -25.74 -13.11
N GLY A 136 16.58 -26.38 -12.27
CA GLY A 136 17.03 -26.72 -10.92
C GLY A 136 18.13 -27.76 -11.04
N LEU A 137 19.29 -27.50 -10.42
CA LEU A 137 20.33 -28.50 -10.22
C LEU A 137 19.70 -29.71 -9.53
N ALA A 138 19.63 -30.82 -10.25
CA ALA A 138 19.58 -32.13 -9.63
C ALA A 138 20.93 -32.36 -8.93
N ALA A 139 20.90 -32.48 -7.61
CA ALA A 139 21.93 -33.11 -6.79
C ALA A 139 21.24 -33.76 -5.59
#